data_AF-A0A9K3D331-F1
#
_entry.id   AF-A0A9K3D331-F1
#
_cell.length_a   1.000
_cell.length_b   1.000
_cell.length_c   1.000
_cell.angle_alpha   90.00
_cell.angle_beta   90.00
_cell.angle_gamma   90.00
#
_symmetry.space_group_name_H-M   'P 1'
#
loop_
_entity.id
_entity.type
_entity.pdbx_description
1 polymer ?
#
loop_
_entity_poly.entity_id
_entity_poly.type
_entity_poly.pdbx_seq_one_letter_code
_entity_poly.pdbx_strand_id
1 'polypeptide(L)'
;GFPVCSYRVTCETPLLHPNISWAGGICLSVLRDHWEPSTTLSAVTLGLQALLQQPNFGDPLNHDVADYATAKGEPAGMALMTQALQGGDFLGHEVAPNPGCGPNP
;
A
#
# COMPACT_ATOMS: atom_id res chain seq x y z
N GLY A 1 -13.24 -25.07 -12.39
CA GLY A 1 -13.76 -24.62 -11.09
C GLY A 1 -13.05 -23.32 -10.74
N PHE A 2 -13.77 -22.34 -10.21
CA PHE A 2 -13.16 -21.11 -9.74
C PHE A 2 -12.47 -21.35 -8.39
N PRO A 3 -11.39 -20.61 -8.06
CA PRO A 3 -10.65 -20.85 -6.84
C PRO A 3 -11.45 -20.41 -5.61
N VAL A 4 -11.52 -21.31 -4.63
CA VAL A 4 -12.17 -21.08 -3.33
C VAL A 4 -11.32 -20.17 -2.44
N CYS A 5 -10.01 -20.14 -2.68
CA CYS A 5 -9.06 -19.25 -2.01
C CYS A 5 -8.64 -18.11 -2.95
N SER A 6 -8.38 -16.93 -2.40
CA SER A 6 -7.92 -15.78 -3.17
C SER A 6 -6.51 -15.96 -3.75
N TYR A 7 -6.13 -15.08 -4.66
CA TYR A 7 -4.78 -15.00 -5.21
C TYR A 7 -3.84 -14.26 -4.26
N ARG A 8 -2.56 -14.67 -4.27
CA ARG A 8 -1.49 -13.91 -3.63
C ARG A 8 -1.06 -12.77 -4.54
N VAL A 9 -1.10 -11.54 -4.01
CA VAL A 9 -0.58 -10.33 -4.67
C VAL A 9 0.47 -9.72 -3.75
N THR A 10 1.62 -9.34 -4.31
CA THR A 10 2.74 -8.74 -3.59
C THR A 10 3.22 -7.49 -4.31
N CYS A 11 3.59 -6.47 -3.56
CA CYS A 11 4.27 -5.28 -4.07
C CYS A 11 5.76 -5.60 -4.19
N GLU A 12 6.28 -5.62 -5.41
CA GLU A 12 7.70 -5.92 -5.67
C GLU A 12 8.61 -4.74 -5.31
N THR A 13 8.13 -3.51 -5.54
CA THR A 13 8.85 -2.29 -5.19
C THR A 13 8.60 -1.94 -3.73
N PRO A 14 9.65 -1.74 -2.90
CA PRO A 14 9.47 -1.22 -1.55
C PRO A 14 8.68 0.09 -1.56
N LEU A 15 7.60 0.14 -0.79
CA LEU A 15 6.70 1.29 -0.76
C LEU A 15 6.29 1.58 0.69
N LEU A 16 6.60 2.79 1.15
CA LEU A 16 6.15 3.28 2.45
C LEU A 16 4.63 3.55 2.38
N HIS A 17 3.83 2.64 2.95
CA HIS A 17 2.37 2.74 2.92
C HIS A 17 1.76 1.96 4.09
N PRO A 18 0.73 2.46 4.81
CA PRO A 18 0.19 1.80 6.00
C PRO A 18 -0.36 0.40 5.70
N ASN A 19 -0.93 0.18 4.51
CA ASN A 19 -1.50 -1.12 4.11
C ASN A 19 -0.57 -2.01 3.27
N ILE A 20 0.73 -1.68 3.20
CA ILE A 20 1.74 -2.50 2.52
C ILE A 20 2.90 -2.74 3.48
N SER A 21 3.25 -4.01 3.71
CA SER A 21 4.37 -4.35 4.58
C SER A 21 5.72 -4.13 3.88
N TRP A 22 6.79 -4.06 4.66
CA TRP A 22 8.17 -3.99 4.15
C TRP A 22 8.55 -5.19 3.24
N ALA A 23 7.88 -6.34 3.42
CA ALA A 23 8.06 -7.53 2.58
C ALA A 23 7.13 -7.54 1.34
N GLY A 24 6.40 -6.46 1.09
CA GLY A 24 5.50 -6.32 -0.05
C GLY A 24 4.12 -6.96 0.13
N GLY A 25 3.75 -7.40 1.35
CA GLY A 25 2.41 -7.93 1.62
C GLY A 25 1.36 -6.82 1.56
N ILE A 26 0.20 -7.06 0.94
CA ILE A 26 -0.84 -6.05 0.73
C ILE A 26 -2.10 -6.37 1.55
N CYS A 27 -2.60 -5.36 2.26
CA CYS A 27 -3.85 -5.40 3.02
C CYS A 27 -5.02 -4.93 2.15
N LEU A 28 -5.57 -5.80 1.31
CA LEU A 28 -6.69 -5.45 0.42
C LEU A 28 -7.89 -6.37 0.69
N SER A 29 -9.03 -5.78 1.06
CA SER A 29 -10.24 -6.54 1.48
C SER A 29 -10.78 -7.47 0.39
N VAL A 30 -10.74 -7.06 -0.89
CA VAL A 30 -11.20 -7.90 -2.01
C VAL A 30 -10.32 -9.16 -2.21
N LEU A 31 -9.12 -9.21 -1.63
CA LEU A 31 -8.25 -10.39 -1.62
C LEU A 31 -8.31 -11.17 -0.29
N ARG A 32 -9.09 -10.70 0.69
CA ARG A 32 -9.22 -11.30 2.03
C ARG A 32 -10.67 -11.66 2.31
N ASP A 33 -11.35 -10.81 3.07
CA ASP A 33 -12.69 -10.98 3.63
C ASP A 33 -13.81 -10.77 2.60
N HIS A 34 -13.55 -10.03 1.53
CA HIS A 34 -14.51 -9.78 0.44
C HIS A 34 -14.15 -10.55 -0.84
N TRP A 35 -13.32 -11.59 -0.74
CA TRP A 35 -13.01 -12.43 -1.89
C TRP A 35 -14.24 -13.24 -2.32
N GLU A 36 -14.55 -13.19 -3.61
CA GLU A 36 -15.54 -14.06 -4.23
C GLU A 36 -14.92 -14.79 -5.44
N PRO A 37 -15.38 -16.01 -5.78
CA PRO A 37 -14.93 -16.70 -6.99
C PRO A 37 -15.17 -15.91 -8.29
N SER A 38 -16.09 -14.94 -8.26
CA SER A 38 -16.43 -14.00 -9.34
C SER A 38 -15.49 -12.78 -9.41
N THR A 39 -14.62 -12.58 -8.41
CA THR A 39 -13.70 -11.43 -8.35
C THR A 39 -12.79 -11.41 -9.57
N THR A 40 -12.82 -10.30 -10.30
CA THR A 40 -12.04 -10.10 -11.53
C THR A 40 -10.73 -9.39 -11.23
N LEU A 41 -9.77 -9.50 -12.17
CA LEU A 41 -8.55 -8.70 -12.10
C LEU A 41 -8.85 -7.20 -12.05
N SER A 42 -9.86 -6.74 -12.79
CA SER A 42 -10.30 -5.34 -12.77
C SER A 42 -10.76 -4.87 -11.39
N ALA A 43 -11.49 -5.72 -10.65
CA ALA A 43 -11.89 -5.42 -9.28
C ALA A 43 -10.68 -5.33 -8.34
N VAL A 44 -9.71 -6.22 -8.50
CA VAL A 44 -8.44 -6.17 -7.73
C VAL A 44 -7.66 -4.90 -8.04
N THR A 45 -7.47 -4.55 -9.32
CA THR A 45 -6.74 -3.33 -9.71
C THR A 45 -7.43 -2.06 -9.25
N LEU A 46 -8.77 -2.02 -9.27
CA LEU A 46 -9.54 -0.88 -8.77
C LEU A 46 -9.37 -0.75 -7.25
N GLY A 47 -9.43 -1.87 -6.52
CA GLY A 47 -9.17 -1.90 -5.08
C GLY A 47 -7.75 -1.42 -4.73
N LEU A 48 -6.75 -1.84 -5.50
CA LEU A 48 -5.36 -1.36 -5.34
C LEU A 48 -5.25 0.15 -5.61
N GLN A 49 -5.86 0.66 -6.68
CA GLN A 49 -5.86 2.10 -6.99
C GLN A 49 -6.49 2.92 -5.87
N ALA A 50 -7.65 2.47 -5.38
CA ALA A 50 -8.33 3.13 -4.26
C ALA A 50 -7.46 3.11 -2.99
N LEU A 51 -6.85 1.97 -2.66
CA LEU A 51 -5.99 1.82 -1.49
C LEU A 51 -4.76 2.74 -1.54
N LEU A 52 -4.14 2.88 -2.72
CA LEU A 52 -2.97 3.75 -2.92
C LEU A 52 -3.33 5.25 -2.89
N GLN A 53 -4.56 5.61 -3.28
CA GLN A 53 -5.04 7.00 -3.25
C GLN A 53 -5.56 7.40 -1.86
N GLN A 54 -6.16 6.46 -1.14
CA GLN A 54 -6.80 6.65 0.15
C GLN A 54 -6.33 5.57 1.13
N PRO A 55 -5.15 5.75 1.75
CA PRO A 55 -4.58 4.79 2.67
C PRO A 55 -5.48 4.61 3.89
N ASN A 56 -5.61 3.38 4.37
CA ASN A 56 -6.38 3.06 5.57
C ASN A 56 -5.44 2.92 6.78
N PHE A 57 -5.41 3.93 7.64
CA PHE A 57 -4.62 3.93 8.87
C PHE A 57 -5.23 3.10 10.01
N GLY A 58 -6.49 2.65 9.89
CA GLY A 58 -7.19 1.85 10.90
C GLY A 58 -6.91 0.35 10.86
N ASP A 59 -6.38 -0.18 9.74
CA ASP A 59 -5.97 -1.58 9.57
C ASP A 59 -4.57 -1.67 8.90
N PRO A 60 -3.51 -1.18 9.57
CA PRO A 60 -2.19 -1.11 8.98
C PRO A 60 -1.45 -2.46 9.02
N LEU A 61 -0.74 -2.77 7.94
CA LEU A 61 0.36 -3.75 7.93
C LEU A 61 1.69 -3.10 8.31
N ASN A 62 1.83 -1.80 8.07
CA ASN A 62 2.98 -1.01 8.46
C ASN A 62 2.55 -0.02 9.55
N HIS A 63 2.80 -0.41 10.80
CA HIS A 63 2.43 0.39 11.97
C HIS A 63 3.21 1.70 12.06
N ASP A 64 4.44 1.75 11.56
CA ASP A 64 5.28 2.95 11.64
C ASP A 64 4.64 4.16 10.97
N VAL A 65 4.06 3.95 9.79
CA VAL A 65 3.38 5.01 9.01
C VAL A 65 2.06 5.40 9.67
N ALA A 66 1.32 4.42 10.21
CA ALA A 66 0.05 4.65 10.89
C ALA A 66 0.22 5.40 12.22
N ASP A 67 1.23 5.05 12.99
CA ASP A 67 1.58 5.72 14.25
C ASP A 67 2.05 7.15 13.97
N TYR A 68 2.85 7.36 12.93
CA TYR A 68 3.25 8.71 12.50
C TYR A 68 2.03 9.56 12.10
N ALA A 69 1.11 9.02 11.29
CA ALA A 69 -0.10 9.72 10.88
C ALA A 69 -1.03 10.01 12.08
N THR A 70 -1.12 9.09 13.05
CA THR A 70 -1.89 9.28 14.27
C THR A 70 -1.29 10.39 15.15
N ALA A 71 0.04 10.43 15.26
CA ALA A 71 0.76 11.42 16.06
C ALA A 71 0.83 12.81 15.41
N LYS A 72 0.87 12.91 14.07
CA LYS A 72 1.09 14.15 13.32
C LYS A 72 -0.10 14.62 12.49
N GLY A 73 -1.15 13.80 12.42
CA GLY A 73 -2.31 14.00 11.55
C GLY A 73 -2.14 13.31 10.19
N GLU A 74 -3.25 12.86 9.62
CA GLU A 74 -3.29 12.20 8.31
C GLU A 74 -2.59 12.99 7.19
N PRO A 75 -2.72 14.33 7.08
CA PRO A 75 -2.02 15.09 6.05
C PRO A 75 -0.48 14.95 6.13
N ALA A 76 0.07 14.86 7.34
CA ALA A 76 1.50 14.64 7.53
C ALA A 76 1.92 13.22 7.12
N GLY A 77 1.09 12.22 7.41
CA GLY A 77 1.29 10.84 6.94
C GLY A 77 1.29 10.76 5.41
N MET A 78 0.33 11.42 4.76
CA MET A 78 0.25 11.50 3.29
C MET A 78 1.49 12.18 2.68
N ALA A 79 1.95 13.27 3.29
CA ALA A 79 3.16 13.97 2.86
C ALA A 79 4.41 13.09 3.00
N LEU A 80 4.52 12.33 4.10
CA LEU A 80 5.62 11.40 4.33
C LEU A 80 5.68 10.31 3.25
N MET A 81 4.53 9.69 2.94
CA MET A 81 4.44 8.67 1.87
C MET A 81 4.81 9.25 0.50
N THR A 82 4.39 10.47 0.21
CA THR A 82 4.73 11.16 -1.05
C THR A 82 6.23 11.46 -1.13
N GLN A 83 6.83 11.91 -0.03
CA GLN A 83 8.27 12.16 0.06
C GLN A 83 9.07 10.87 -0.14
N ALA A 84 8.61 9.74 0.41
CA ALA A 84 9.28 8.46 0.30
C ALA A 84 9.41 7.94 -1.14
N LEU A 85 8.57 8.39 -2.08
CA LEU A 85 8.71 8.07 -3.50
C LEU A 85 10.02 8.61 -4.12
N GLN A 86 10.59 9.66 -3.52
CA GLN A 86 11.88 10.22 -3.93
C GLN A 86 13.07 9.43 -3.38
N GLY A 87 12.80 8.39 -2.60
CA GLY A 87 13.78 7.58 -1.89
C GLY A 87 14.25 8.21 -0.57
N GLY A 88 15.01 7.45 0.19
CA GLY A 88 15.59 7.89 1.46
C GLY A 88 15.63 6.79 2.51
N ASP A 89 15.85 7.18 3.76
CA ASP A 89 15.72 6.30 4.92
C ASP A 89 14.53 6.73 5.76
N PHE A 90 13.67 5.78 6.11
CA PHE A 90 12.52 5.99 6.99
C PHE A 90 12.59 4.99 8.13
N LEU A 91 12.94 5.47 9.32
CA LEU A 91 13.02 4.67 10.55
C LEU A 91 13.99 3.48 10.41
N GLY A 92 15.09 3.65 9.67
CA GLY A 92 16.08 2.59 9.42
C GLY A 92 15.72 1.64 8.28
N HIS A 93 14.64 1.91 7.56
CA HIS A 93 14.30 1.23 6.32
C HIS A 93 14.66 2.10 5.12
N GLU A 94 15.59 1.63 4.31
CA GLU A 94 15.89 2.25 3.02
C GLU A 94 14.67 2.07 2.10
N VAL A 95 14.15 3.19 1.62
CA VAL A 95 13.14 3.24 0.58
C VAL A 95 13.85 3.66 -0.70
N ALA A 96 13.90 2.76 -1.68
CA ALA A 96 14.44 3.09 -2.97
C ALA A 96 13.55 4.13 -3.67
N PRO A 97 14.13 5.10 -4.39
CA PRO A 97 13.34 6.00 -5.22
C PRO A 97 12.52 5.20 -6.23
N ASN A 98 11.24 5.55 -6.38
CA ASN A 98 10.40 4.92 -7.40
C ASN A 98 10.74 5.56 -8.76
N PRO A 99 11.38 4.83 -9.69
CA PRO A 99 11.84 5.41 -10.96
C PRO A 99 10.70 5.90 -11.87
N GLY A 100 9.45 5.49 -11.59
CA GLY A 100 8.26 5.89 -12.33
C GLY A 100 7.69 7.26 -11.97
N CYS A 101 8.19 7.92 -10.91
CA CYS A 101 7.77 9.27 -10.51
C CYS A 101 8.86 10.31 -10.78
N GLY A 102 9.50 10.25 -11.95
CA GLY A 102 9.95 11.51 -12.58
C GLY A 102 8.73 12.40 -12.83
N PRO A 103 8.89 13.74 -12.98
CA PRO A 103 7.77 14.57 -13.38
C PRO A 103 7.18 13.97 -14.66
N ASN A 104 5.91 13.56 -14.61
CA ASN A 104 5.20 13.16 -15.81
C ASN A 104 5.34 14.32 -16.83
N PRO A 105 5.66 14.04 -18.10
CA PRO A 105 5.76 15.07 -19.13
C PRO A 105 4.44 15.83 -19.31
#